data_AF-A5YW90-F1
#
_entry.id   AF-A5YW90-F1
#
_cell.length_a   1.000
_cell.length_b   1.000
_cell.length_c   1.000
_cell.angle_alpha   90.00
_cell.angle_beta   90.00
_cell.angle_gamma   90.00
#
_symmetry.space_group_name_H-M   'P 1'
#
loop_
_entity.id
_entity.type
_entity.pdbx_description
1 polymer ?
#
loop_
_entity_poly.entity_id
_entity_poly.type
_entity_poly.pdbx_seq_one_letter_code
_entity_poly.pdbx_strand_id
1 'polypeptide(L)' 'TIHGKWTSNYSNPTIPSNCPGSQFKKILSPQLRSSLMRSWPDVEGGNDTKFWEGEWNKHGT' A
#
# COMPACT_ATOMS: atom_id res chain seq x y z
N THR A 1 -8.36 -9.80 -5.32
CA THR A 1 -8.19 -8.66 -4.38
C THR A 1 -7.16 -7.72 -4.97
N ILE A 2 -7.06 -6.48 -4.49
CA ILE A 2 -6.00 -5.56 -4.92
C ILE A 2 -4.67 -6.11 -4.39
N HIS A 3 -3.61 -6.06 -5.20
CA HIS A 3 -2.25 -6.36 -4.75
C HIS A 3 -1.52 -5.07 -4.36
N GLY A 4 -1.51 -4.09 -5.25
CA GLY A 4 -0.94 -2.77 -4.98
C GLY A 4 -1.23 -1.77 -6.08
N LYS A 5 -0.92 -0.50 -5.81
CA LYS A 5 -0.88 0.56 -6.83
C LYS A 5 0.55 1.09 -6.88
N TRP A 6 1.23 0.81 -7.98
CA TRP A 6 2.65 1.14 -8.13
C TRP A 6 2.82 2.24 -9.18
N THR A 7 3.55 3.29 -8.82
CA THR A 7 3.97 4.32 -9.79
C THR A 7 5.03 3.72 -10.72
N SER A 8 5.02 4.14 -11.99
CA SER A 8 6.03 3.74 -12.95
C SER A 8 6.52 4.95 -13.73
N ASN A 9 7.80 4.96 -14.08
CA ASN A 9 8.35 5.98 -14.97
C ASN A 9 8.14 5.53 -16.42
N TYR A 10 7.29 6.27 -17.15
CA TYR A 10 6.96 5.97 -18.55
C TYR A 10 8.19 6.05 -19.48
N SER A 11 9.08 7.02 -19.23
CA SER A 11 10.24 7.29 -20.09
C SER A 11 11.40 6.32 -19.84
N ASN A 12 11.45 5.69 -18.67
CA ASN A 12 12.42 4.65 -18.32
C ASN A 12 11.73 3.62 -17.42
N PRO A 13 11.23 2.49 -17.97
CA PRO A 13 10.30 1.59 -17.29
C PRO A 13 10.94 0.95 -16.05
N THR A 14 10.79 1.67 -14.95
CA THR A 14 11.24 1.32 -13.60
C THR A 14 10.10 1.62 -12.65
N ILE A 15 9.95 0.76 -11.65
CA ILE A 15 9.02 0.94 -10.55
C ILE A 15 9.85 1.53 -9.41
N PRO A 16 9.81 2.86 -9.20
CA PRO A 16 10.46 3.45 -8.04
C PRO A 16 9.96 2.77 -6.77
N SER A 17 10.88 2.56 -5.83
CA SER A 17 10.58 1.88 -4.57
C SER A 17 11.36 2.51 -3.42
N ASN A 18 10.77 2.55 -2.23
CA ASN A 18 11.36 3.10 -1.00
C ASN A 18 11.76 4.59 -1.13
N CYS A 19 10.93 5.39 -1.81
CA CYS A 19 11.18 6.81 -1.94
C CYS A 19 11.10 7.52 -0.57
N PRO A 20 11.86 8.60 -0.34
CA PRO A 20 11.71 9.42 0.86
C PRO A 20 10.33 10.07 0.88
N GLY A 21 9.56 9.85 1.94
CA GLY A 21 8.20 10.37 2.05
C GLY A 21 7.58 10.20 3.43
N SER A 22 6.31 10.58 3.55
CA SER A 22 5.56 10.41 4.78
C SER A 22 5.36 8.92 5.08
N GLN A 23 5.70 8.51 6.30
CA GLN A 23 5.50 7.13 6.75
C GLN A 23 4.01 6.82 6.89
N PHE A 24 3.67 5.55 6.68
CA PHE A 24 2.31 5.06 6.88
C PHE A 24 1.81 5.36 8.30
N LYS A 25 0.60 5.90 8.42
CA LYS A 25 -0.07 6.10 9.70
C LYS A 25 -1.16 5.04 9.86
N LYS A 26 -1.06 4.25 10.94
CA LYS A 26 -2.05 3.21 11.29
C LYS A 26 -3.45 3.76 11.62
N ILE A 27 -3.56 5.07 11.88
CA ILE A 27 -4.83 5.73 12.17
C ILE A 27 -5.57 5.98 10.85
N LEU A 28 -6.42 5.02 10.48
CA LEU A 28 -7.32 5.11 9.33
C LEU A 28 -8.74 5.46 9.79
N SER A 29 -9.48 6.22 8.98
CA SER A 29 -10.91 6.43 9.26
C SER A 29 -11.67 5.09 9.20
N PRO A 30 -12.74 4.89 9.98
CA PRO A 30 -13.50 3.64 9.97
C PRO A 30 -14.03 3.24 8.59
N GLN A 31 -14.41 4.23 7.78
CA GLN A 31 -14.89 4.04 6.40
C GLN A 31 -13.78 3.53 5.48
N LEU A 32 -12.59 4.14 5.55
CA LEU A 32 -11.43 3.73 4.76
C LEU A 32 -10.99 2.33 5.17
N ARG A 33 -10.90 2.05 6.48
CA ARG A 33 -10.57 0.72 6.99
C ARG A 33 -11.52 -0.36 6.47
N SER A 34 -12.83 -0.11 6.52
CA SER A 34 -13.84 -1.06 6.04
C SER A 34 -13.75 -1.33 4.54
N SER A 35 -13.36 -0.32 3.76
CA SER A 35 -13.12 -0.47 2.31
C SER A 35 -11.85 -1.26 2.04
N LEU A 36 -10.76 -0.98 2.76
CA LEU A 36 -9.47 -1.66 2.61
C LEU A 36 -9.55 -3.13 3.01
N MET A 37 -10.22 -3.47 4.12
CA MET A 37 -10.40 -4.88 4.53
C MET A 37 -11.15 -5.71 3.46
N ARG A 38 -12.05 -5.08 2.69
CA ARG A 38 -12.85 -5.78 1.69
C ARG A 38 -12.13 -5.90 0.35
N SER A 39 -11.45 -4.84 -0.07
CA SER A 39 -10.89 -4.72 -1.41
C SER A 39 -9.39 -5.01 -1.48
N TRP A 40 -8.67 -4.81 -0.37
CA TRP A 40 -7.21 -4.92 -0.27
C TRP A 40 -6.73 -5.73 0.95
N PRO A 41 -7.24 -6.95 1.21
CA PRO A 41 -6.79 -7.79 2.32
C PRO A 41 -5.41 -8.42 2.06
N ASP A 42 -4.72 -8.76 3.14
CA ASP A 42 -3.56 -9.65 3.13
C ASP A 42 -4.02 -11.10 3.00
N VAL A 43 -3.81 -11.68 1.82
CA VAL A 43 -4.26 -13.05 1.50
C VAL A 43 -3.25 -14.13 1.91
N GLU A 44 -2.01 -13.76 2.27
CA GLU A 44 -0.95 -14.71 2.62
C GLU A 44 -0.76 -14.77 4.14
N GLY A 45 -0.59 -13.62 4.78
CA GLY A 45 -0.28 -13.51 6.20
C GLY A 45 -1.49 -13.21 7.10
N GLY A 46 -2.62 -12.81 6.52
CA GLY A 46 -3.84 -12.42 7.24
C GLY A 46 -3.70 -11.14 8.08
N ASN A 47 -2.59 -10.39 7.93
CA ASN A 47 -2.36 -9.14 8.64
C ASN A 47 -2.41 -7.96 7.69
N ASP A 48 -3.64 -7.55 7.38
CA ASP A 48 -3.95 -6.44 6.47
C ASP A 48 -3.15 -5.17 6.78
N THR A 49 -3.02 -4.81 8.06
CA THR A 49 -2.34 -3.55 8.44
C THR A 49 -0.85 -3.58 8.14
N LYS A 50 -0.18 -4.73 8.37
CA LYS A 50 1.23 -4.91 8.03
C LYS A 50 1.43 -4.88 6.51
N PHE A 51 0.50 -5.45 5.77
CA PHE A 51 0.52 -5.43 4.32
C PHE A 51 0.35 -4.02 3.74
N TRP A 52 -0.65 -3.25 4.21
CA TRP A 52 -0.84 -1.86 3.78
C TRP A 52 0.36 -0.97 4.11
N GLU A 53 0.96 -1.17 5.29
CA GLU A 53 2.17 -0.47 5.72
C GLU A 53 3.34 -0.76 4.79
N GLY A 54 3.55 -2.03 4.40
CA GLY A 54 4.59 -2.43 3.46
C GLY A 54 4.40 -1.83 2.07
N GLU A 55 3.19 -1.91 1.52
CA GLU A 55 2.86 -1.36 0.20
C GLU A 55 3.00 0.16 0.18
N TRP A 56 2.57 0.87 1.23
CA TRP A 56 2.73 2.31 1.32
C TRP A 56 4.21 2.71 1.42
N ASN A 57 4.97 2.10 2.33
CA ASN A 57 6.37 2.48 2.54
C ASN A 57 7.26 2.13 1.34
N LYS A 58 6.90 1.10 0.57
CA LYS A 58 7.66 0.68 -0.60
C LYS A 58 7.22 1.42 -1.86
N HIS A 59 5.92 1.65 -2.06
CA HIS A 59 5.39 2.12 -3.35
C HIS A 59 4.45 3.32 -3.27
N GLY A 60 4.01 3.71 -2.07
CA GLY A 60 3.15 4.87 -1.84
C GLY A 60 3.89 6.19 -1.60
N THR A 61 5.20 6.13 -1.36
CA THR A 61 6.08 7.30 -1.19
C THR A 61 6.74 7.76 -2.47
#